data_AF-A0A8I1LDU0-F1
#
_entry.id   AF-A0A8I1LDU0-F1
#
_cell.length_a   1.000
_cell.length_b   1.000
_cell.length_c   1.000
_cell.angle_alpha   90.00
_cell.angle_beta   90.00
_cell.angle_gamma   90.00
#
_symmetry.space_group_name_H-M   'P 1'
#
loop_
_entity.id
_entity.type
_entity.pdbx_description
1 polymer ?
#
loop_
_entity_poly.entity_id
_entity_poly.type
_entity_poly.pdbx_seq_one_letter_code
_entity_poly.pdbx_strand_id
1 'polypeptide(L)'
;ELLDHDPHFSHRFSRNPFYTGKAPTAYRWYRQHNRVMRLGDLVKKVRDMAGHDQFNPTPRQQFSSGRELINAVKTRREEAQAFKALAQDVDAEIADGLDQYDPELIDGVRVLWITPGKAARDETAFRHALKAGHRLRQQGQRLTDAAIIDAYEHAYNVAQTHGGAGRDSEMPPMRDRQTMARRVRGYVTQSKSKAYGSTSAPGKATSSERKALATMGRRGGQKAAQRWKTDPEGKYAQAQRSKLEKTHRKKRVEGQTTRARIQALIGDSYVQTGAVLTRKQIMEETGLSRATVTRHLAALREQGMVPAE
;
A
#
# COMPACT_ATOMS: atom_id res chain seq x y z
N GLU A 1 18.34 -31.72 -38.93
CA GLU A 1 16.93 -31.71 -38.51
C GLU A 1 16.86 -32.15 -37.06
N LEU A 2 16.02 -31.65 -36.16
CA LEU A 2 15.34 -30.36 -36.03
C LEU A 2 14.78 -30.41 -34.58
N LEU A 3 15.44 -29.73 -33.63
CA LEU A 3 14.94 -29.42 -32.28
C LEU A 3 14.49 -30.64 -31.44
N ASP A 4 15.38 -31.19 -30.61
CA ASP A 4 14.97 -32.01 -29.46
C ASP A 4 14.08 -31.16 -28.53
N HIS A 5 12.80 -31.51 -28.51
CA HIS A 5 11.79 -30.93 -27.64
C HIS A 5 11.65 -31.82 -26.40
N ASP A 6 11.73 -31.23 -25.21
CA ASP A 6 11.38 -31.89 -23.96
C ASP A 6 9.94 -32.43 -24.07
N PRO A 7 9.72 -33.76 -23.97
CA PRO A 7 8.39 -34.35 -24.12
C PRO A 7 7.40 -33.91 -23.02
N HIS A 8 7.87 -33.24 -21.97
CA HIS A 8 7.02 -32.66 -20.92
C HIS A 8 6.45 -31.29 -21.29
N PHE A 9 6.88 -30.70 -22.41
CA PHE A 9 6.56 -29.33 -22.79
C PHE A 9 5.68 -29.20 -24.04
N SER A 10 4.97 -30.25 -24.49
CA SER A 10 3.85 -30.07 -25.41
C SER A 10 2.55 -29.94 -24.62
N HIS A 11 2.00 -28.74 -24.65
CA HIS A 11 0.72 -28.40 -24.03
C HIS A 11 -0.38 -29.38 -24.48
N ARG A 12 -1.13 -29.97 -23.53
CA ARG A 12 -2.46 -30.61 -23.64
C ARG A 12 -2.60 -32.14 -23.54
N PHE A 13 -1.63 -32.89 -23.02
CA PHE A 13 -1.90 -34.29 -22.61
C PHE A 13 -1.34 -34.60 -21.22
N SER A 14 -2.19 -34.60 -20.19
CA SER A 14 -1.80 -35.07 -18.86
C SER A 14 -1.84 -36.59 -18.82
N ARG A 15 -0.68 -37.24 -18.69
CA ARG A 15 -0.56 -38.65 -18.33
C ARG A 15 -1.06 -38.84 -16.89
N ASN A 16 -1.77 -39.92 -16.58
CA ASN A 16 -2.06 -40.26 -15.18
C ASN A 16 -0.70 -40.45 -14.47
N PRO A 17 -0.37 -39.69 -13.42
CA PRO A 17 0.94 -39.73 -12.78
C PRO A 17 1.28 -41.09 -12.16
N PHE A 18 0.30 -41.99 -12.00
CA PHE A 18 0.49 -43.31 -11.41
C PHE A 18 0.62 -44.46 -12.44
N TYR A 19 0.62 -44.19 -13.76
CA TYR A 19 0.67 -45.24 -14.79
C TYR A 19 2.05 -45.35 -15.48
N THR A 20 2.72 -46.49 -15.30
CA THR A 20 4.08 -46.79 -15.79
C THR A 20 4.14 -47.72 -17.01
N GLY A 21 3.00 -48.19 -17.54
CA GLY A 21 2.94 -49.10 -18.69
C GLY A 21 3.17 -48.44 -20.06
N LYS A 22 3.34 -49.29 -21.09
CA LYS A 22 3.54 -48.89 -22.51
C LYS A 22 2.26 -48.91 -23.38
N ALA A 23 1.10 -49.22 -22.81
CA ALA A 23 -0.13 -49.36 -23.59
C ALA A 23 -0.63 -47.99 -24.11
N PRO A 24 -0.81 -47.82 -25.43
CA PRO A 24 -1.25 -46.55 -26.02
C PRO A 24 -2.72 -46.21 -25.71
N THR A 25 -3.50 -47.18 -25.23
CA THR A 25 -4.89 -47.00 -24.78
C THR A 25 -5.01 -46.46 -23.35
N ALA A 26 -3.89 -46.32 -22.62
CA ALA A 26 -3.87 -45.76 -21.27
C ALA A 26 -4.17 -44.24 -21.22
N TYR A 27 -4.14 -43.57 -22.38
CA TYR A 27 -4.51 -42.17 -22.53
C TYR A 27 -6.04 -42.03 -22.59
N ARG A 28 -6.69 -41.97 -21.42
CA ARG A 28 -8.09 -41.58 -21.32
C ARG A 28 -8.22 -40.08 -21.22
N TRP A 29 -9.12 -39.51 -22.04
CA TRP A 29 -9.53 -38.12 -22.03
C TRP A 29 -10.25 -37.82 -20.70
N TYR A 30 -9.50 -37.49 -19.65
CA TYR A 30 -10.12 -36.85 -18.51
C TYR A 30 -10.45 -35.42 -18.94
N ARG A 31 -11.74 -35.17 -19.23
CA ARG A 31 -12.30 -33.83 -19.32
C ARG A 31 -11.78 -33.09 -18.09
N GLN A 32 -10.86 -32.14 -18.30
CA GLN A 32 -10.26 -31.37 -17.22
C GLN A 32 -11.37 -30.97 -16.27
N HIS A 33 -11.23 -31.33 -14.99
CA HIS A 33 -12.26 -31.03 -14.02
C HIS A 33 -12.57 -29.53 -14.12
N ASN A 34 -13.79 -29.17 -14.54
CA ASN A 34 -14.23 -27.77 -14.64
C ASN A 34 -14.15 -27.05 -13.28
N ARG A 35 -13.87 -27.79 -12.21
CA ARG A 35 -13.72 -27.33 -10.86
C ARG A 35 -12.24 -27.09 -10.56
N VAL A 36 -11.79 -25.87 -10.79
CA VAL A 36 -10.52 -25.37 -10.27
C VAL A 36 -10.63 -25.27 -8.74
N MET A 37 -10.03 -26.22 -8.03
CA MET A 37 -9.93 -26.15 -6.57
C MET A 37 -8.85 -25.14 -6.21
N ARG A 38 -9.20 -24.07 -5.49
CA ARG A 38 -8.21 -23.08 -5.05
C ARG A 38 -7.29 -23.74 -4.02
N LEU A 39 -5.98 -23.55 -4.17
CA LEU A 39 -4.99 -24.08 -3.22
C LEU A 39 -5.31 -23.65 -1.77
N GLY A 40 -5.83 -22.44 -1.58
CA GLY A 40 -6.27 -21.95 -0.27
C GLY A 40 -7.39 -22.78 0.36
N ASP A 41 -8.33 -23.29 -0.43
CA ASP A 41 -9.44 -24.12 0.07
C ASP A 41 -8.94 -25.53 0.45
N LEU A 42 -7.96 -26.04 -0.29
CA LEU A 42 -7.29 -27.30 0.02
C LEU A 42 -6.51 -27.19 1.34
N VAL A 43 -5.69 -26.14 1.48
CA VAL A 43 -4.94 -25.86 2.70
C VAL A 43 -5.87 -25.67 3.89
N LYS A 44 -7.01 -25.00 3.70
CA LYS A 44 -8.04 -24.83 4.74
C LYS A 44 -8.59 -26.18 5.20
N LYS A 45 -9.00 -27.05 4.27
CA LYS A 45 -9.51 -28.39 4.59
C LYS A 45 -8.46 -29.28 5.27
N VAL A 46 -7.21 -29.24 4.81
CA VAL A 46 -6.11 -30.00 5.43
C VAL A 46 -5.86 -29.51 6.86
N ARG A 47 -5.92 -28.19 7.08
CA ARG A 47 -5.76 -27.59 8.41
C ARG A 47 -6.92 -27.95 9.36
N ASP A 48 -8.15 -27.95 8.85
CA ASP A 48 -9.35 -28.39 9.58
C ASP A 48 -9.26 -29.87 9.96
N MET A 49 -8.80 -30.74 9.06
CA MET A 49 -8.58 -32.16 9.35
C MET A 49 -7.45 -32.41 10.35
N ALA A 50 -6.42 -31.54 10.35
CA ALA A 50 -5.29 -31.61 11.27
C ALA A 50 -5.56 -30.96 12.64
N GLY A 51 -6.77 -30.44 12.89
CA GLY A 51 -7.14 -29.80 14.16
C GLY A 51 -6.37 -28.50 14.46
N HIS A 52 -5.78 -27.88 13.44
CA HIS A 52 -5.08 -26.61 13.61
C HIS A 52 -6.06 -25.44 13.48
N ASP A 53 -5.97 -24.47 14.39
CA ASP A 53 -6.79 -23.26 14.33
C ASP A 53 -6.63 -22.56 12.98
N GLN A 54 -7.77 -22.21 12.38
CA GLN A 54 -7.76 -21.38 11.18
C GLN A 54 -7.14 -20.02 11.54
N PHE A 55 -6.17 -19.58 10.74
CA PHE A 55 -5.69 -18.21 10.82
C PHE A 55 -6.87 -17.27 10.54
N ASN A 56 -7.45 -16.72 11.60
CA ASN A 56 -8.41 -15.63 11.51
C ASN A 56 -7.61 -14.37 11.22
N PRO A 57 -7.65 -13.82 10.00
CA PRO A 57 -7.07 -12.50 9.78
C PRO A 57 -7.78 -11.56 10.74
N THR A 58 -7.01 -10.81 11.52
CA THR A 58 -7.54 -9.75 12.38
C THR A 58 -8.55 -8.93 11.55
N PRO A 59 -9.77 -8.71 12.07
CA PRO A 59 -10.79 -8.01 11.32
C PRO A 59 -10.22 -6.69 10.83
N ARG A 60 -10.32 -6.46 9.52
CA ARG A 60 -9.87 -5.20 8.92
C ARG A 60 -10.58 -4.08 9.66
N GLN A 61 -9.82 -3.12 10.16
CA GLN A 61 -10.39 -1.98 10.86
C GLN A 61 -11.25 -1.19 9.88
N GLN A 62 -12.56 -1.27 10.08
CA GLN A 62 -13.54 -0.53 9.28
C GLN A 62 -13.80 0.80 10.00
N PHE A 63 -13.80 1.89 9.25
CA PHE A 63 -14.18 3.20 9.76
C PHE A 63 -15.61 3.49 9.29
N SER A 64 -16.47 3.97 10.20
CA SER A 64 -17.86 4.27 9.86
C SER A 64 -17.97 5.53 8.99
N SER A 65 -16.97 6.42 9.08
CA SER A 65 -16.93 7.66 8.31
C SER A 65 -15.50 8.11 7.95
N GLY A 66 -15.39 8.96 6.93
CA GLY A 66 -14.11 9.55 6.53
C GLY A 66 -13.48 10.45 7.60
N ARG A 67 -14.28 11.02 8.52
CA ARG A 67 -13.77 11.83 9.64
C ARG A 67 -13.09 10.96 10.70
N GLU A 68 -13.67 9.83 11.03
CA GLU A 68 -13.07 8.85 11.94
C GLU A 68 -11.73 8.32 11.41
N LEU A 69 -11.67 8.02 10.12
CA LEU A 69 -10.42 7.63 9.46
C LEU A 69 -9.34 8.71 9.62
N ILE A 70 -9.67 9.98 9.42
CA ILE A 70 -8.71 11.08 9.55
C ILE A 70 -8.23 11.22 11.00
N ASN A 71 -9.12 11.13 11.97
CA ASN A 71 -8.77 11.25 13.39
C ASN A 71 -7.91 10.07 13.85
N ALA A 72 -8.29 8.84 13.50
CA ALA A 72 -7.51 7.65 13.83
C ALA A 72 -6.11 7.65 13.18
N VAL A 73 -5.97 8.24 11.99
CA VAL A 73 -4.66 8.39 11.34
C VAL A 73 -3.82 9.46 12.03
N LYS A 74 -4.43 10.52 12.56
CA LYS A 74 -3.72 11.55 13.34
C LYS A 74 -3.22 10.99 14.68
N THR A 75 -4.08 10.31 15.43
CA THR A 75 -3.70 9.72 16.72
C THR A 75 -2.57 8.71 16.54
N ARG A 76 -2.65 7.82 15.55
CA ARG A 76 -1.54 6.89 15.22
C ARG A 76 -0.25 7.59 14.84
N ARG A 77 -0.34 8.74 14.18
CA ARG A 77 0.85 9.52 13.82
C ARG A 77 1.47 10.11 15.08
N GLU A 78 0.66 10.66 15.97
CA GLU A 78 1.10 11.22 17.25
C GLU A 78 1.71 10.14 18.14
N GLU A 79 1.03 8.99 18.29
CA GLU A 79 1.53 7.80 18.99
C GLU A 79 2.86 7.31 18.42
N ALA A 80 2.97 7.19 17.08
CA ALA A 80 4.20 6.75 16.43
C ALA A 80 5.34 7.78 16.56
N GLN A 81 5.02 9.08 16.60
CA GLN A 81 6.00 10.14 16.83
C GLN A 81 6.48 10.15 18.29
N ALA A 82 5.57 9.99 19.25
CA ALA A 82 5.88 9.87 20.67
C ALA A 82 6.70 8.62 20.97
N PHE A 83 6.30 7.47 20.41
CA PHE A 83 7.06 6.23 20.53
C PHE A 83 8.45 6.35 19.91
N LYS A 84 8.57 7.03 18.76
CA LYS A 84 9.87 7.27 18.14
C LYS A 84 10.76 8.16 18.99
N ALA A 85 10.21 9.22 19.59
CA ALA A 85 10.98 10.10 20.47
C ALA A 85 11.44 9.34 21.72
N LEU A 86 10.52 8.62 22.37
CA LEU A 86 10.84 7.80 23.54
C LEU A 86 11.86 6.71 23.23
N ALA A 87 11.76 6.04 22.08
CA ALA A 87 12.76 5.08 21.64
C ALA A 87 14.12 5.73 21.36
N GLN A 88 14.15 6.95 20.81
CA GLN A 88 15.40 7.69 20.58
C GLN A 88 16.06 8.14 21.89
N ASP A 89 15.27 8.58 22.86
CA ASP A 89 15.74 8.99 24.19
C ASP A 89 16.28 7.78 24.97
N VAL A 90 15.52 6.67 24.98
CA VAL A 90 15.95 5.40 25.58
C VAL A 90 17.19 4.84 24.88
N ASP A 91 17.23 4.82 23.54
CA ASP A 91 18.41 4.35 22.79
C ASP A 91 19.64 5.25 23.07
N ALA A 92 19.47 6.56 23.26
CA ALA A 92 20.56 7.48 23.58
C ALA A 92 21.09 7.27 25.01
N GLU A 93 20.22 7.00 25.98
CA GLU A 93 20.60 6.70 27.37
C GLU A 93 21.27 5.33 27.51
N ILE A 94 20.87 4.36 26.68
CA ILE A 94 21.30 2.96 26.74
C ILE A 94 22.59 2.70 25.94
N ALA A 95 22.78 3.36 24.78
CA ALA A 95 23.83 3.02 23.83
C ALA A 95 25.26 3.39 24.27
N ASP A 96 25.44 4.44 25.07
CA ASP A 96 26.78 4.88 25.49
C ASP A 96 27.30 4.15 26.75
N GLY A 97 26.43 3.50 27.54
CA GLY A 97 26.79 2.89 28.82
C GLY A 97 26.95 1.36 28.82
N LEU A 98 26.16 0.61 28.05
CA LEU A 98 26.06 -0.85 28.24
C LEU A 98 27.23 -1.66 27.69
N ASP A 99 27.93 -1.17 26.66
CA ASP A 99 29.04 -1.92 26.06
C ASP A 99 30.26 -2.02 26.99
N GLN A 100 30.35 -1.17 28.01
CA GLN A 100 31.38 -1.24 29.05
C GLN A 100 31.06 -2.31 30.10
N TYR A 101 29.81 -2.74 30.20
CA TYR A 101 29.33 -3.72 31.19
C TYR A 101 28.97 -5.08 30.60
N ASP A 102 29.06 -5.25 29.28
CA ASP A 102 28.77 -6.51 28.61
C ASP A 102 30.02 -7.41 28.65
N PRO A 103 30.01 -8.50 29.44
CA PRO A 103 31.16 -9.38 29.64
C PRO A 103 31.53 -10.19 28.39
N GLU A 104 30.70 -10.16 27.33
CA GLU A 104 30.97 -10.83 26.07
C GLU A 104 31.81 -10.00 25.08
N LEU A 105 32.08 -8.71 25.35
CA LEU A 105 32.97 -7.91 24.51
C LEU A 105 34.43 -8.11 24.92
N ILE A 106 35.26 -8.41 23.92
CA ILE A 106 36.71 -8.47 24.04
C ILE A 106 37.23 -7.17 23.41
N ASP A 107 37.95 -6.34 24.18
CA ASP A 107 38.43 -5.02 23.76
C ASP A 107 37.34 -4.14 23.11
N GLY A 108 36.11 -4.20 23.62
CA GLY A 108 34.97 -3.44 23.08
C GLY A 108 34.41 -3.99 21.76
N VAL A 109 34.80 -5.20 21.34
CA VAL A 109 34.33 -5.89 20.13
C VAL A 109 33.67 -7.21 20.51
N ARG A 110 32.47 -7.46 19.99
CA ARG A 110 31.81 -8.77 20.13
C ARG A 110 32.36 -9.75 19.09
N VAL A 111 33.22 -10.66 19.52
CA VAL A 111 33.81 -11.69 18.66
C VAL A 111 32.81 -12.82 18.41
N LEU A 112 32.56 -13.13 17.13
CA LEU A 112 31.74 -14.24 16.67
C LEU A 112 32.63 -15.44 16.43
N TRP A 113 32.24 -16.57 16.99
CA TRP A 113 32.98 -17.82 16.89
C TRP A 113 32.31 -18.75 15.87
N ILE A 114 33.08 -19.24 14.90
CA ILE A 114 32.63 -20.29 13.96
C ILE A 114 32.69 -21.64 14.66
N THR A 115 33.82 -21.89 15.33
CA THR A 115 34.06 -23.01 16.23
C THR A 115 34.80 -22.47 17.46
N PRO A 116 34.80 -23.18 18.60
CA PRO A 116 35.61 -22.79 19.74
C PRO A 116 37.06 -22.53 19.32
N GLY A 117 37.60 -21.36 19.66
CA GLY A 117 38.96 -20.93 19.27
C GLY A 117 39.13 -20.40 17.84
N LYS A 118 38.08 -20.43 16.99
CA LYS A 118 38.11 -19.90 15.61
C LYS A 118 37.06 -18.81 15.40
N ALA A 119 37.52 -17.57 15.23
CA ALA A 119 36.66 -16.42 15.01
C ALA A 119 36.28 -16.19 13.54
N ALA A 120 35.08 -15.67 13.32
CA ALA A 120 34.57 -15.14 12.05
C ALA A 120 35.04 -13.69 11.83
N ARG A 121 36.34 -13.52 11.55
CA ARG A 121 37.06 -12.22 11.50
C ARG A 121 36.36 -11.12 10.68
N ASP A 122 35.92 -11.45 9.47
CA ASP A 122 35.28 -10.46 8.59
C ASP A 122 33.87 -10.09 9.04
N GLU A 123 33.11 -11.06 9.58
CA GLU A 123 31.77 -10.79 10.10
C GLU A 123 31.80 -9.97 11.38
N THR A 124 32.77 -10.25 12.28
CA THR A 124 33.00 -9.45 13.49
C THR A 124 33.39 -8.03 13.13
N ALA A 125 34.34 -7.88 12.21
CA ALA A 125 34.82 -6.58 11.76
C ALA A 125 33.72 -5.76 11.08
N PHE A 126 32.92 -6.40 10.21
CA PHE A 126 31.83 -5.75 9.50
C PHE A 126 30.67 -5.33 10.43
N ARG A 127 30.29 -6.19 11.39
CA ARG A 127 29.25 -5.85 12.38
C ARG A 127 29.70 -4.73 13.30
N HIS A 128 30.96 -4.74 13.74
CA HIS A 128 31.52 -3.67 14.55
C HIS A 128 31.56 -2.34 13.79
N ALA A 129 31.98 -2.35 12.52
CA ALA A 129 31.96 -1.18 11.65
C ALA A 129 30.54 -0.61 11.44
N LEU A 130 29.52 -1.47 11.31
CA LEU A 130 28.12 -1.04 11.27
C LEU A 130 27.68 -0.40 12.58
N LYS A 131 28.01 -1.01 13.72
CA LYS A 131 27.68 -0.47 15.06
C LYS A 131 28.32 0.90 15.25
N ALA A 132 29.61 1.02 14.95
CA ALA A 132 30.34 2.30 15.01
C ALA A 132 29.73 3.35 14.06
N GLY A 133 29.36 2.96 12.85
CA GLY A 133 28.70 3.87 11.90
C GLY A 133 27.33 4.37 12.39
N HIS A 134 26.54 3.51 13.03
CA HIS A 134 25.27 3.91 13.65
C HIS A 134 25.48 4.85 14.85
N ARG A 135 26.50 4.61 15.70
CA ARG A 135 26.86 5.53 16.79
C ARG A 135 27.28 6.91 16.27
N LEU A 136 28.17 6.96 15.27
CA LEU A 136 28.59 8.21 14.62
C LEU A 136 27.40 8.99 14.07
N ARG A 137 26.41 8.28 13.50
CA ARG A 137 25.18 8.90 12.99
C ARG A 137 24.29 9.43 14.12
N GLN A 138 24.16 8.71 15.24
CA GLN A 138 23.40 9.15 16.41
C GLN A 138 24.03 10.39 17.04
N GLN A 139 25.35 10.42 17.16
CA GLN A 139 26.14 11.54 17.68
C GLN A 139 26.21 12.74 16.71
N GLY A 140 25.61 12.65 15.52
CA GLY A 140 25.61 13.72 14.51
C GLY A 140 26.97 13.96 13.84
N GLN A 141 27.95 13.06 14.03
CA GLN A 141 29.26 13.17 13.42
C GLN A 141 29.24 12.77 11.94
N ARG A 142 30.22 13.26 11.19
CA ARG A 142 30.34 12.94 9.75
C ARG A 142 30.76 11.48 9.59
N LEU A 143 29.95 10.71 8.87
CA LEU A 143 30.22 9.30 8.55
C LEU A 143 31.26 9.20 7.41
N THR A 144 32.54 9.32 7.78
CA THR A 144 33.69 9.25 6.86
C THR A 144 34.08 7.79 6.57
N ASP A 145 34.61 7.53 5.38
CA ASP A 145 35.06 6.20 5.00
C ASP A 145 36.23 5.75 5.92
N ALA A 146 37.12 6.68 6.31
CA ALA A 146 38.24 6.42 7.22
C ALA A 146 37.78 5.89 8.59
N ALA A 147 36.86 6.59 9.27
CA ALA A 147 36.39 6.16 10.59
C ALA A 147 35.71 4.78 10.57
N ILE A 148 35.05 4.42 9.46
CA ILE A 148 34.45 3.10 9.27
C ILE A 148 35.53 2.03 9.03
N ILE A 149 36.59 2.37 8.29
CA ILE A 149 37.72 1.48 8.03
C ILE A 149 38.51 1.25 9.33
N ASP A 150 38.78 2.29 10.11
CA ASP A 150 39.49 2.18 11.39
C ASP A 150 38.73 1.27 12.35
N ALA A 151 37.39 1.43 12.44
CA ALA A 151 36.53 0.56 13.25
C ALA A 151 36.50 -0.90 12.76
N TYR A 152 36.62 -1.12 11.45
CA TYR A 152 36.72 -2.45 10.86
C TYR A 152 38.06 -3.11 11.21
N GLU A 153 39.17 -2.40 11.00
CA GLU A 153 40.53 -2.90 11.24
C GLU A 153 40.75 -3.25 12.71
N HIS A 154 40.29 -2.39 13.61
CA HIS A 154 40.33 -2.65 15.05
C HIS A 154 39.65 -3.99 15.38
N ALA A 155 38.41 -4.18 14.94
CA ALA A 155 37.66 -5.40 15.22
C ALA A 155 38.19 -6.65 14.51
N TYR A 156 38.77 -6.51 13.33
CA TYR A 156 39.44 -7.61 12.65
C TYR A 156 40.69 -8.06 13.43
N ASN A 157 41.49 -7.11 13.91
CA ASN A 157 42.70 -7.41 14.68
C ASN A 157 42.36 -8.08 16.01
N VAL A 158 41.34 -7.60 16.73
CA VAL A 158 40.84 -8.24 17.96
C VAL A 158 40.34 -9.67 17.68
N ALA A 159 39.59 -9.88 16.59
CA ALA A 159 39.16 -11.23 16.22
C ALA A 159 40.33 -12.14 15.81
N GLN A 160 41.39 -11.59 15.21
CA GLN A 160 42.59 -12.31 14.82
C GLN A 160 43.45 -12.71 16.04
N THR A 161 43.63 -11.81 17.01
CA THR A 161 44.43 -12.08 18.22
C THR A 161 43.80 -13.16 19.07
N HIS A 162 42.47 -13.12 19.25
CA HIS A 162 41.76 -14.04 20.14
C HIS A 162 41.25 -15.31 19.44
N GLY A 163 40.99 -15.26 18.12
CA GLY A 163 40.38 -16.36 17.37
C GLY A 163 41.02 -16.66 16.02
N GLY A 164 42.31 -16.32 15.86
CA GLY A 164 43.08 -16.60 14.64
C GLY A 164 43.20 -18.08 14.32
N ALA A 165 43.25 -18.95 15.34
CA ALA A 165 43.41 -20.41 15.19
C ALA A 165 44.63 -20.80 14.32
N GLY A 166 45.73 -20.06 14.43
CA GLY A 166 46.95 -20.26 13.64
C GLY A 166 46.87 -19.85 12.17
N ARG A 167 45.77 -19.21 11.73
CA ARG A 167 45.66 -18.66 10.37
C ARG A 167 46.39 -17.34 10.24
N ASP A 168 47.03 -17.14 9.10
CA ASP A 168 47.58 -15.84 8.73
C ASP A 168 46.50 -14.77 8.63
N SER A 169 46.91 -13.51 8.80
CA SER A 169 46.02 -12.36 8.63
C SER A 169 45.65 -12.22 7.15
N GLU A 170 44.36 -12.37 6.85
CA GLU A 170 43.78 -12.25 5.51
C GLU A 170 43.05 -10.91 5.39
N MET A 171 43.68 -9.82 5.86
CA MET A 171 43.05 -8.50 5.83
C MET A 171 42.83 -8.06 4.38
N PRO A 172 41.61 -7.62 4.00
CA PRO A 172 41.35 -7.15 2.64
C PRO A 172 42.26 -5.96 2.25
N PRO A 173 42.63 -5.83 0.96
CA PRO A 173 43.42 -4.70 0.48
C PRO A 173 42.65 -3.38 0.64
N MET A 174 43.37 -2.25 0.69
CA MET A 174 42.76 -0.95 1.01
C MET A 174 41.63 -0.55 0.07
N ARG A 175 41.72 -0.91 -1.21
CA ARG A 175 40.67 -0.67 -2.22
C ARG A 175 39.34 -1.34 -1.85
N ASP A 176 39.40 -2.54 -1.30
CA ASP A 176 38.20 -3.30 -0.93
C ASP A 176 37.61 -2.80 0.39
N ARG A 177 38.47 -2.41 1.34
CA ARG A 177 38.06 -1.71 2.58
C ARG A 177 37.33 -0.40 2.28
N GLN A 178 37.79 0.40 1.33
CA GLN A 178 37.07 1.60 0.88
C GLN A 178 35.70 1.27 0.28
N THR A 179 35.60 0.21 -0.52
CA THR A 179 34.32 -0.23 -1.10
C THR A 179 33.37 -0.73 -0.01
N MET A 180 33.89 -1.49 0.96
CA MET A 180 33.14 -1.93 2.13
C MET A 180 32.63 -0.73 2.96
N ALA A 181 33.47 0.27 3.21
CA ALA A 181 33.09 1.45 3.98
C ALA A 181 31.94 2.22 3.32
N ARG A 182 31.97 2.35 1.99
CA ARG A 182 30.87 2.94 1.21
C ARG A 182 29.58 2.13 1.35
N ARG A 183 29.66 0.79 1.38
CA ARG A 183 28.50 -0.09 1.60
C ARG A 183 27.94 0.05 3.01
N VAL A 184 28.81 0.03 4.04
CA VAL A 184 28.44 0.26 5.44
C VAL A 184 27.75 1.62 5.59
N ARG A 185 28.32 2.69 5.02
CA ARG A 185 27.69 4.01 4.97
C ARG A 185 26.33 3.98 4.28
N GLY A 186 26.22 3.25 3.17
CA GLY A 186 24.95 2.99 2.49
C GLY A 186 23.93 2.33 3.40
N TYR A 187 24.28 1.28 4.14
CA TYR A 187 23.38 0.62 5.08
C TYR A 187 23.00 1.51 6.26
N VAL A 188 23.96 2.24 6.84
CA VAL A 188 23.71 3.13 7.96
C VAL A 188 22.78 4.27 7.54
N THR A 189 22.93 4.84 6.34
CA THR A 189 22.11 5.97 5.87
C THR A 189 20.77 5.56 5.23
N GLN A 190 20.78 4.49 4.43
CA GLN A 190 19.64 4.01 3.64
C GLN A 190 18.87 2.87 4.29
N SER A 191 19.19 2.48 5.53
CA SER A 191 18.36 1.57 6.33
C SER A 191 16.96 2.16 6.45
N LYS A 192 16.12 1.88 5.43
CA LYS A 192 14.72 1.57 5.64
C LYS A 192 14.77 0.59 6.78
N SER A 193 14.17 0.92 7.92
CA SER A 193 13.89 -0.05 8.96
C SER A 193 13.23 -1.23 8.25
N LYS A 194 14.01 -2.29 8.00
CA LYS A 194 13.49 -3.59 7.64
C LYS A 194 12.91 -4.10 8.94
N ALA A 195 11.74 -3.56 9.29
CA ALA A 195 10.73 -4.36 9.94
C ALA A 195 10.42 -5.49 8.95
N TYR A 196 11.21 -6.55 9.00
CA TYR A 196 10.81 -7.86 8.50
C TYR A 196 9.51 -8.19 9.25
N GLY A 197 8.39 -8.22 8.54
CA GLY A 197 7.13 -8.63 9.15
C GLY A 197 5.92 -7.84 8.66
N SER A 198 5.25 -8.41 7.67
CA SER A 198 3.88 -8.11 7.24
C SER A 198 3.66 -6.87 6.35
N THR A 199 3.18 -7.16 5.15
CA THR A 199 2.42 -6.25 4.28
C THR A 199 1.05 -5.87 4.89
N SER A 200 0.81 -6.19 6.16
CA SER A 200 -0.41 -5.95 6.92
C SER A 200 -0.08 -5.80 8.40
N ALA A 201 0.79 -4.85 8.77
CA ALA A 201 0.84 -4.41 10.15
C ALA A 201 -0.54 -3.79 10.46
N PRO A 202 -1.26 -4.23 11.51
CA PRO A 202 -2.53 -3.63 11.89
C PRO A 202 -2.26 -2.16 12.25
N GLY A 203 -2.56 -1.25 11.32
CA GLY A 203 -2.25 0.18 11.45
C GLY A 203 -1.63 0.85 10.22
N LYS A 204 -1.09 0.11 9.24
CA LYS A 204 -0.63 0.69 7.96
C LYS A 204 -1.83 1.05 7.09
N ALA A 205 -1.98 2.34 6.78
CA ALA A 205 -3.04 2.81 5.90
C ALA A 205 -3.01 2.10 4.53
N THR A 206 -4.12 1.50 4.12
CA THR A 206 -4.21 0.75 2.85
C THR A 206 -4.05 1.67 1.62
N SER A 207 -3.84 1.12 0.43
CA SER A 207 -3.69 1.94 -0.79
C SER A 207 -4.95 2.74 -1.13
N SER A 208 -6.14 2.17 -0.84
CA SER A 208 -7.43 2.85 -0.95
C SER A 208 -7.58 3.96 0.09
N GLU A 209 -7.21 3.73 1.35
CA GLU A 209 -7.19 4.76 2.40
C GLU A 209 -6.21 5.89 2.07
N ARG A 210 -5.03 5.58 1.52
CA ARG A 210 -4.07 6.60 1.05
C ARG A 210 -4.63 7.42 -0.11
N LYS A 211 -5.33 6.78 -1.07
CA LYS A 211 -5.99 7.50 -2.17
C LYS A 211 -7.15 8.36 -1.65
N ALA A 212 -7.97 7.84 -0.73
CA ALA A 212 -9.06 8.58 -0.10
C ALA A 212 -8.54 9.77 0.72
N LEU A 213 -7.42 9.63 1.44
CA LEU A 213 -6.74 10.74 2.12
C LEU A 213 -6.10 11.73 1.15
N ALA A 214 -5.61 11.28 -0.01
CA ALA A 214 -5.06 12.19 -1.02
C ALA A 214 -6.15 13.02 -1.71
N THR A 215 -7.34 12.44 -1.93
CA THR A 215 -8.48 13.12 -2.54
C THR A 215 -9.30 13.94 -1.53
N MET A 216 -9.55 13.41 -0.34
CA MET A 216 -10.29 14.10 0.75
C MET A 216 -9.40 14.94 1.65
N GLY A 217 -8.08 14.85 1.51
CA GLY A 217 -7.13 15.62 2.30
C GLY A 217 -7.11 17.09 1.91
N ARG A 218 -6.87 17.92 2.93
CA ARG A 218 -6.67 19.38 2.88
C ARG A 218 -5.77 19.82 1.70
N ARG A 219 -4.74 19.05 1.32
CA ARG A 219 -3.81 19.37 0.22
C ARG A 219 -4.43 19.34 -1.18
N GLY A 220 -5.33 18.40 -1.49
CA GLY A 220 -5.94 18.29 -2.82
C GLY A 220 -6.87 19.47 -3.09
N GLY A 221 -7.77 19.74 -2.14
CA GLY A 221 -8.67 20.89 -2.17
C GLY A 221 -7.93 22.23 -2.11
N GLN A 222 -6.91 22.37 -1.27
CA GLN A 222 -6.10 23.59 -1.21
C GLN A 222 -5.34 23.85 -2.50
N LYS A 223 -4.75 22.83 -3.13
CA LYS A 223 -4.02 23.01 -4.38
C LYS A 223 -4.96 23.32 -5.54
N ALA A 224 -6.16 22.74 -5.55
CA ALA A 224 -7.20 23.11 -6.51
C ALA A 224 -7.65 24.58 -6.29
N ALA A 225 -7.96 24.97 -5.05
CA ALA A 225 -8.35 26.34 -4.71
C ALA A 225 -7.23 27.35 -4.98
N GLN A 226 -5.98 27.00 -4.72
CA GLN A 226 -4.81 27.81 -5.04
C GLN A 226 -4.70 28.01 -6.55
N ARG A 227 -4.88 26.96 -7.37
CA ARG A 227 -4.87 27.08 -8.84
C ARG A 227 -5.92 28.05 -9.35
N TRP A 228 -7.12 28.03 -8.78
CA TRP A 228 -8.17 29.01 -9.14
C TRP A 228 -7.83 30.45 -8.74
N LYS A 229 -7.04 30.66 -7.68
CA LYS A 229 -6.59 31.99 -7.24
C LYS A 229 -5.38 32.50 -8.02
N THR A 230 -4.43 31.63 -8.36
CA THR A 230 -3.16 32.02 -8.99
C THR A 230 -3.26 32.10 -10.51
N ASP A 231 -4.04 31.21 -11.13
CA ASP A 231 -4.17 31.14 -12.59
C ASP A 231 -5.61 30.74 -12.99
N PRO A 232 -6.57 31.68 -12.86
CA PRO A 232 -7.97 31.44 -13.18
C PRO A 232 -8.24 31.19 -14.67
N GLU A 233 -7.33 31.63 -15.55
CA GLU A 233 -7.40 31.39 -17.00
C GLU A 233 -6.49 30.25 -17.47
N GLY A 234 -5.85 29.54 -16.55
CA GLY A 234 -4.99 28.41 -16.86
C GLY A 234 -5.75 27.25 -17.50
N LYS A 235 -5.02 26.41 -18.25
CA LYS A 235 -5.57 25.21 -18.93
C LYS A 235 -6.41 24.33 -18.01
N TYR A 236 -6.03 24.21 -16.73
CA TYR A 236 -6.80 23.45 -15.75
C TYR A 236 -8.15 24.10 -15.43
N ALA A 237 -8.18 25.40 -15.16
CA ALA A 237 -9.38 26.15 -14.80
C ALA A 237 -10.37 26.21 -15.98
N GLN A 238 -9.87 26.50 -17.18
CA GLN A 238 -10.68 26.49 -18.41
C GLN A 238 -11.26 25.09 -18.72
N ALA A 239 -10.49 24.03 -18.51
CA ALA A 239 -10.99 22.65 -18.66
C ALA A 239 -12.10 22.31 -17.64
N GLN A 240 -12.04 22.85 -16.42
CA GLN A 240 -13.12 22.67 -15.44
C GLN A 240 -14.35 23.53 -15.78
N ARG A 241 -14.17 24.79 -16.21
CA ARG A 241 -15.27 25.67 -16.66
C ARG A 241 -16.02 25.05 -17.84
N SER A 242 -15.31 24.55 -18.85
CA SER A 242 -15.94 23.89 -20.01
C SER A 242 -16.70 22.61 -19.65
N LYS A 243 -16.20 21.80 -18.69
CA LYS A 243 -16.94 20.64 -18.16
C LYS A 243 -18.21 21.07 -17.44
N LEU A 244 -18.11 22.09 -16.60
CA LEU A 244 -19.24 22.64 -15.86
C LEU A 244 -20.28 23.21 -16.82
N GLU A 245 -19.86 23.98 -17.81
CA GLU A 245 -20.71 24.54 -18.84
C GLU A 245 -21.44 23.45 -19.64
N LYS A 246 -20.75 22.40 -20.10
CA LYS A 246 -21.38 21.24 -20.75
C LYS A 246 -22.43 20.59 -19.85
N THR A 247 -22.13 20.46 -18.56
CA THR A 247 -23.08 19.90 -17.57
C THR A 247 -24.30 20.80 -17.40
N HIS A 248 -24.12 22.12 -17.31
CA HIS A 248 -25.22 23.08 -17.22
C HIS A 248 -26.08 23.11 -18.48
N ARG A 249 -25.47 23.04 -19.67
CA ARG A 249 -26.19 22.92 -20.94
C ARG A 249 -27.06 21.65 -20.94
N LYS A 250 -26.51 20.51 -20.55
CA LYS A 250 -27.26 19.25 -20.44
C LYS A 250 -28.42 19.36 -19.45
N LYS A 251 -28.16 19.86 -18.23
CA LYS A 251 -29.19 20.05 -17.20
C LYS A 251 -30.29 21.03 -17.62
N ARG A 252 -29.95 22.06 -18.41
CA ARG A 252 -30.93 23.01 -18.96
C ARG A 252 -31.86 22.29 -19.93
N VAL A 253 -31.32 21.48 -20.84
CA VAL A 253 -32.12 20.67 -21.77
C VAL A 253 -32.95 19.64 -21.01
N GLU A 254 -32.37 18.91 -20.05
CA GLU A 254 -33.10 17.96 -19.19
C GLU A 254 -34.26 18.66 -18.45
N GLY A 255 -34.04 19.87 -17.92
CA GLY A 255 -35.11 20.64 -17.27
C GLY A 255 -36.19 21.14 -18.23
N GLN A 256 -35.85 21.40 -19.50
CA GLN A 256 -36.82 21.76 -20.54
C GLN A 256 -37.63 20.54 -20.97
N THR A 257 -37.00 19.38 -21.15
CA THR A 257 -37.69 18.14 -21.53
C THR A 257 -38.60 17.63 -20.43
N THR A 258 -38.18 17.70 -19.16
CA THR A 258 -39.07 17.36 -18.03
C THR A 258 -40.27 18.30 -17.95
N ARG A 259 -40.07 19.60 -18.19
CA ARG A 259 -41.16 20.58 -18.25
C ARG A 259 -42.14 20.26 -19.38
N ALA A 260 -41.63 20.02 -20.59
CA ALA A 260 -42.44 19.68 -21.76
C ALA A 260 -43.24 18.38 -21.55
N ARG A 261 -42.63 17.36 -20.91
CA ARG A 261 -43.33 16.11 -20.56
C ARG A 261 -44.51 16.34 -19.62
N ILE A 262 -44.33 17.19 -18.61
CA ILE A 262 -45.43 17.56 -17.69
C ILE A 262 -46.53 18.31 -18.45
N GLN A 263 -46.15 19.26 -19.34
CA GLN A 263 -47.12 20.01 -20.13
C GLN A 263 -47.94 19.11 -21.06
N ALA A 264 -47.29 18.19 -21.78
CA ALA A 264 -47.95 17.22 -22.65
C ALA A 264 -48.93 16.35 -21.87
N LEU A 265 -48.50 15.80 -20.73
CA LEU A 265 -49.35 14.97 -19.86
C LEU A 265 -50.60 15.73 -19.38
N ILE A 266 -50.44 16.99 -18.98
CA ILE A 266 -51.56 17.83 -18.56
C ILE A 266 -52.51 18.11 -19.73
N GLY A 267 -51.97 18.44 -20.90
CA GLY A 267 -52.75 18.68 -22.11
C GLY A 267 -53.56 17.46 -22.53
N ASP A 268 -52.93 16.29 -22.55
CA ASP A 268 -53.58 15.02 -22.91
C ASP A 268 -54.71 14.68 -21.94
N SER A 269 -54.47 14.80 -20.63
CA SER A 269 -55.51 14.59 -19.60
C SER A 269 -56.68 15.56 -19.78
N TYR A 270 -56.39 16.84 -20.04
CA TYR A 270 -57.43 17.86 -20.18
C TYR A 270 -58.27 17.62 -21.43
N VAL A 271 -57.66 17.21 -22.55
CA VAL A 271 -58.39 16.86 -23.78
C VAL A 271 -59.27 15.61 -23.58
N GLN A 272 -58.78 14.62 -22.83
CA GLN A 272 -59.52 13.36 -22.64
C GLN A 272 -60.63 13.45 -21.59
N THR A 273 -60.43 14.22 -20.52
CA THR A 273 -61.30 14.21 -19.33
C THR A 273 -61.89 15.57 -18.96
N GLY A 274 -61.42 16.66 -19.59
CA GLY A 274 -61.81 18.03 -19.24
C GLY A 274 -61.19 18.56 -17.93
N ALA A 275 -60.32 17.78 -17.27
CA ALA A 275 -59.75 18.12 -15.97
C ALA A 275 -58.21 18.08 -15.97
N VAL A 276 -57.60 18.96 -15.17
CA VAL A 276 -56.15 19.05 -14.96
C VAL A 276 -55.72 18.05 -13.89
N LEU A 277 -54.63 17.31 -14.14
CA LEU A 277 -54.10 16.34 -13.18
C LEU A 277 -53.60 16.99 -11.90
N THR A 278 -53.84 16.32 -10.77
CA THR A 278 -53.27 16.73 -9.49
C THR A 278 -51.76 16.51 -9.45
N ARG A 279 -51.06 17.24 -8.57
CA ARG A 279 -49.61 17.09 -8.39
C ARG A 279 -49.19 15.64 -8.07
N LYS A 280 -50.02 14.90 -7.33
CA LYS A 280 -49.74 13.49 -6.97
C LYS A 280 -49.78 12.59 -8.21
N GLN A 281 -50.82 12.73 -9.04
CA GLN A 281 -50.96 11.98 -10.29
C GLN A 281 -49.82 12.30 -11.26
N ILE A 282 -49.43 13.57 -11.40
CA ILE A 282 -48.28 13.94 -12.25
C ILE A 282 -46.98 13.28 -11.75
N MET A 283 -46.79 13.17 -10.42
CA MET A 283 -45.62 12.47 -9.87
C MET A 283 -45.64 10.98 -10.17
N GLU A 284 -46.80 10.33 -10.05
CA GLU A 284 -46.99 8.90 -10.34
C GLU A 284 -46.70 8.60 -11.82
N GLU A 285 -47.24 9.40 -12.73
CA GLU A 285 -47.08 9.21 -14.18
C GLU A 285 -45.67 9.55 -14.68
N THR A 286 -45.01 10.56 -14.11
CA THR A 286 -43.69 11.03 -14.57
C THR A 286 -42.51 10.45 -13.80
N GLY A 287 -42.76 9.86 -12.62
CA GLY A 287 -41.72 9.42 -11.68
C GLY A 287 -40.90 10.56 -11.06
N LEU A 288 -41.34 11.80 -11.19
CA LEU A 288 -40.60 12.98 -10.73
C LEU A 288 -40.88 13.32 -9.26
N SER A 289 -39.91 13.97 -8.60
CA SER A 289 -40.09 14.41 -7.21
C SER A 289 -41.09 15.58 -7.09
N ARG A 290 -41.79 15.66 -5.95
CA ARG A 290 -42.77 16.74 -5.66
C ARG A 290 -42.20 18.14 -5.86
N ALA A 291 -40.96 18.37 -5.46
CA ALA A 291 -40.29 19.66 -5.62
C ALA A 291 -40.07 20.02 -7.10
N THR A 292 -39.70 19.03 -7.91
CA THR A 292 -39.50 19.18 -9.35
C THR A 292 -40.82 19.49 -10.05
N VAL A 293 -41.87 18.72 -9.76
CA VAL A 293 -43.23 18.93 -10.31
C VAL A 293 -43.77 20.32 -9.94
N THR A 294 -43.67 20.72 -8.67
CA THR A 294 -44.12 22.05 -8.20
C THR A 294 -43.43 23.18 -8.96
N ARG A 295 -42.09 23.11 -9.11
CA ARG A 295 -41.31 24.14 -9.83
C ARG A 295 -41.69 24.22 -11.31
N HIS A 296 -41.89 23.08 -11.96
CA HIS A 296 -42.26 23.06 -13.38
C HIS A 296 -43.69 23.54 -13.61
N LEU A 297 -44.65 23.17 -12.74
CA LEU A 297 -46.02 23.66 -12.79
C LEU A 297 -46.11 25.18 -12.58
N ALA A 298 -45.35 25.72 -11.62
CA ALA A 298 -45.29 27.17 -11.40
C ALA A 298 -44.82 27.91 -12.66
N ALA A 299 -43.74 27.41 -13.28
CA ALA A 299 -43.20 28.00 -14.49
C ALA A 299 -44.13 27.84 -15.72
N LEU A 300 -44.87 26.73 -15.83
CA LEU A 300 -45.84 26.53 -16.90
C LEU A 300 -47.07 27.45 -16.73
N ARG A 301 -47.51 27.69 -15.49
CA ARG A 301 -48.60 28.65 -15.18
C ARG A 301 -48.20 30.08 -15.49
N GLU A 302 -46.97 30.48 -15.13
CA GLU A 302 -46.41 31.78 -15.48
C GLU A 302 -46.36 32.00 -17.01
N GLN A 303 -46.12 30.92 -17.76
CA GLN A 303 -46.11 30.93 -19.23
C GLN A 303 -47.50 30.80 -19.87
N GLY A 304 -48.59 30.68 -19.09
CA GLY A 304 -49.95 30.48 -19.60
C GLY A 304 -50.14 29.14 -20.33
N MET A 305 -49.26 28.16 -20.09
CA MET A 305 -49.21 26.87 -20.78
C MET A 305 -49.96 25.75 -20.05
N VAL A 306 -50.72 26.09 -19.01
CA VAL A 306 -51.63 25.20 -18.29
C VAL A 306 -53.03 25.76 -18.47
N PRO A 307 -54.04 24.94 -18.79
CA PRO A 307 -55.43 25.39 -18.82
C PRO A 307 -55.79 26.05 -17.48
N ALA A 308 -56.46 27.20 -17.53
CA ALA A 308 -57.01 27.80 -16.33
C ALA A 308 -58.03 26.83 -15.73
N GLU A 309 -57.95 26.62 -14.41
CA GLU A 309 -59.01 25.96 -13.65
C GLU A 309 -60.30 26.78 -13.69
#